data_AF-A0A925VCT2-F1
#
_entry.id   AF-A0A925VCT2-F1
#
_cell.length_a   1.000
_cell.length_b   1.000
_cell.length_c   1.000
_cell.angle_alpha   90.00
_cell.angle_beta   90.00
_cell.angle_gamma   90.00
#
_symmetry.space_group_name_H-M   'P 1'
#
loop_
_entity.id
_entity.type
_entity.pdbx_description
1 polymer ?
#
loop_
_entity_poly.entity_id
_entity_poly.type
_entity_poly.pdbx_seq_one_letter_code
_entity_poly.pdbx_strand_id
1 'polypeptide(L)'
;MRLTTSLVLAISASPLACAGADDPAGTGPASSDASSGDVDPTTSSEGSLTTTEPTMTASSPSTTTPAEESSSEGESSSSTADDDSSSSGASCAVGTPGCPCDVGSCASDLVCVDDVCEASEICAVDGYEPNDSEAEAYDLGILGDGDDALSIVGTLDHADDEDWFTYAGEDNLGIGPGVAPGRELGANGGLRLCKFLECPSGIENTEVTCPAGSDLAQSSAGRPGCCSDASIAMPDFNCSGGVDDSAQVYIRLDNAEAQCVDWSVSYEY
;
A
#
# COMPACT_ATOMS: atom_id res chain seq x y z
N MET A 1 24.73 -43.23 -2.32
CA MET A 1 25.46 -42.34 -3.25
C MET A 1 24.48 -41.29 -3.75
N ARG A 2 24.54 -40.07 -3.20
CA ARG A 2 23.72 -38.94 -3.65
C ARG A 2 24.63 -37.99 -4.41
N LEU A 3 24.33 -37.75 -5.69
CA LEU A 3 25.06 -36.80 -6.53
C LEU A 3 24.60 -35.38 -6.19
N THR A 4 25.50 -34.60 -5.61
CA THR A 4 25.41 -33.14 -5.54
C THR A 4 25.87 -32.56 -6.88
N THR A 5 24.98 -31.86 -7.60
CA THR A 5 25.34 -31.13 -8.81
C THR A 5 25.52 -29.67 -8.43
N SER A 6 26.77 -29.21 -8.36
CA SER A 6 27.12 -27.80 -8.22
C SER A 6 27.01 -27.11 -9.58
N LEU A 7 26.08 -26.17 -9.70
CA LEU A 7 25.99 -25.25 -10.83
C LEU A 7 26.92 -24.06 -10.57
N VAL A 8 27.96 -23.92 -11.39
CA VAL A 8 28.90 -22.78 -11.37
C VAL A 8 28.39 -21.75 -12.36
N LEU A 9 27.94 -20.59 -11.87
CA LEU A 9 27.56 -19.44 -12.68
C LEU A 9 28.82 -18.65 -13.04
N ALA A 10 29.17 -18.59 -14.33
CA ALA A 10 30.28 -17.80 -14.84
C ALA A 10 29.79 -16.38 -15.15
N ILE A 11 30.27 -15.39 -14.39
CA ILE A 11 30.04 -13.96 -14.64
C ILE A 11 31.03 -13.50 -15.73
N SER A 12 30.53 -13.18 -16.91
CA SER A 12 31.30 -12.55 -17.98
C SER A 12 31.26 -11.02 -17.82
N ALA A 13 32.37 -10.44 -17.37
CA ALA A 13 32.58 -9.00 -17.35
C ALA A 13 33.07 -8.53 -18.73
N SER A 14 32.33 -7.63 -19.37
CA SER A 14 32.77 -6.89 -20.55
C SER A 14 33.12 -5.46 -20.15
N PRO A 15 34.34 -4.96 -20.42
CA PRO A 15 34.69 -3.56 -20.23
C PRO A 15 34.24 -2.74 -21.44
N LEU A 16 33.34 -1.76 -21.26
CA LEU A 16 33.11 -0.72 -22.26
C LEU A 16 34.03 0.47 -21.95
N ALA A 17 34.82 0.81 -22.96
CA ALA A 17 35.87 1.80 -22.94
C ALA A 17 35.33 3.24 -23.02
N CYS A 18 35.92 4.13 -22.22
CA CYS A 18 35.88 5.58 -22.42
C CYS A 18 36.83 5.98 -23.55
N ALA A 19 36.36 6.76 -24.53
CA ALA A 19 37.17 7.75 -25.26
C ALA A 19 36.30 8.62 -26.18
N GLY A 20 36.49 9.94 -26.12
CA GLY A 20 36.00 10.87 -27.14
C GLY A 20 35.76 12.28 -26.61
N ALA A 21 36.81 13.08 -26.57
CA ALA A 21 36.81 14.49 -26.19
C ALA A 21 36.51 15.43 -27.38
N ASP A 22 36.18 16.68 -27.02
CA ASP A 22 36.31 17.94 -27.77
C ASP A 22 35.37 18.19 -28.97
N ASP A 23 34.57 19.28 -28.94
CA ASP A 23 34.90 20.59 -29.56
C ASP A 23 33.74 21.64 -29.32
N PRO A 24 33.80 22.92 -29.73
CA PRO A 24 33.86 24.05 -28.81
C PRO A 24 32.70 25.06 -28.96
N ALA A 25 32.80 26.11 -28.16
CA ALA A 25 31.98 27.32 -28.10
C ALA A 25 31.43 27.85 -29.44
N GLY A 26 30.13 28.15 -29.45
CA GLY A 26 29.46 29.01 -30.43
C GLY A 26 28.75 30.16 -29.73
N THR A 27 29.41 31.31 -29.66
CA THR A 27 28.86 32.61 -29.27
C THR A 27 28.02 33.21 -30.40
N GLY A 28 26.81 33.68 -30.12
CA GLY A 28 25.97 34.42 -31.08
C GLY A 28 24.86 35.20 -30.37
N PRO A 29 24.67 36.52 -30.64
CA PRO A 29 23.92 37.42 -29.74
C PRO A 29 22.53 37.87 -30.27
N ALA A 30 21.90 38.70 -29.44
CA ALA A 30 20.86 39.71 -29.74
C ALA A 30 19.39 39.24 -29.69
N SER A 31 18.59 39.75 -28.74
CA SER A 31 17.68 40.91 -28.90
C SER A 31 16.36 40.49 -29.56
N SER A 32 15.15 40.93 -29.20
CA SER A 32 14.64 41.98 -28.30
C SER A 32 13.10 41.92 -28.34
N ASP A 33 12.47 42.56 -27.35
CA ASP A 33 11.17 43.25 -27.42
C ASP A 33 9.83 42.48 -27.57
N ALA A 34 9.06 42.59 -26.49
CA ALA A 34 7.71 43.15 -26.40
C ALA A 34 6.56 42.58 -27.27
N SER A 35 5.52 42.08 -26.57
CA SER A 35 4.16 42.51 -26.86
C SER A 35 3.23 42.32 -25.67
N SER A 36 2.79 43.46 -25.13
CA SER A 36 1.54 43.61 -24.38
C SER A 36 0.36 43.45 -25.34
N GLY A 37 -0.71 42.78 -24.90
CA GLY A 37 -1.96 42.70 -25.63
C GLY A 37 -3.08 42.17 -24.75
N ASP A 38 -3.79 43.10 -24.13
CA ASP A 38 -5.11 42.98 -23.49
C ASP A 38 -6.10 42.08 -24.26
N VAL A 39 -6.95 41.34 -23.54
CA VAL A 39 -8.41 41.56 -23.52
C VAL A 39 -9.10 40.71 -22.44
N ASP A 40 -9.62 41.40 -21.44
CA ASP A 40 -10.84 41.05 -20.69
C ASP A 40 -12.05 41.25 -21.61
N PRO A 41 -13.06 40.36 -21.62
CA PRO A 41 -14.30 40.75 -20.95
C PRO A 41 -15.00 39.60 -20.22
N THR A 42 -15.10 39.77 -18.91
CA THR A 42 -16.26 39.54 -18.06
C THR A 42 -17.62 39.59 -18.80
N THR A 43 -18.49 38.62 -18.49
CA THR A 43 -19.83 38.83 -17.87
C THR A 43 -20.89 37.90 -18.45
N SER A 44 -21.39 37.03 -17.55
CA SER A 44 -22.73 36.46 -17.42
C SER A 44 -23.41 35.77 -18.60
N SER A 45 -23.74 34.49 -18.39
CA SER A 45 -25.08 34.00 -18.70
C SER A 45 -25.52 33.00 -17.64
N GLU A 46 -26.59 33.38 -16.97
CA GLU A 46 -27.38 32.61 -16.04
C GLU A 46 -28.00 31.39 -16.76
N GLY A 47 -27.89 30.21 -16.17
CA GLY A 47 -28.56 28.99 -16.61
C GLY A 47 -28.83 28.12 -15.38
N SER A 48 -29.90 28.45 -14.65
CA SER A 48 -31.16 27.70 -14.64
C SER A 48 -31.07 26.34 -13.93
N LEU A 49 -31.58 26.37 -12.71
CA LEU A 49 -32.00 25.28 -11.83
C LEU A 49 -32.57 24.07 -12.57
N THR A 50 -32.07 22.88 -12.25
CA THR A 50 -32.92 21.69 -12.08
C THR A 50 -32.34 20.84 -10.97
N THR A 51 -32.79 21.11 -9.75
CA THR A 51 -32.66 20.23 -8.59
C THR A 51 -33.61 19.06 -8.80
N THR A 52 -33.06 17.87 -9.04
CA THR A 52 -33.78 16.60 -8.88
C THR A 52 -33.27 15.95 -7.61
N GLU A 53 -34.04 16.10 -6.54
CA GLU A 53 -33.88 15.37 -5.28
C GLU A 53 -34.05 13.86 -5.52
N PRO A 54 -33.07 13.00 -5.17
CA PRO A 54 -33.38 11.61 -4.90
C PRO A 54 -34.13 11.51 -3.57
N THR A 55 -35.38 11.04 -3.67
CA THR A 55 -36.24 10.69 -2.54
C THR A 55 -35.59 9.60 -1.70
N MET A 56 -35.12 9.95 -0.52
CA MET A 56 -34.70 9.01 0.52
C MET A 56 -35.94 8.23 1.00
N THR A 57 -36.08 6.97 0.56
CA THR A 57 -37.06 6.05 1.14
C THR A 57 -36.45 5.48 2.42
N ALA A 58 -36.73 6.15 3.54
CA ALA A 58 -36.40 5.69 4.88
C ALA A 58 -37.14 4.37 5.17
N SER A 59 -36.40 3.26 5.18
CA SER A 59 -36.88 1.98 5.72
C SER A 59 -36.43 1.87 7.17
N SER A 60 -37.42 1.79 8.06
CA SER A 60 -37.26 1.68 9.50
C SER A 60 -36.53 0.39 9.91
N PRO A 61 -35.59 0.43 10.88
CA PRO A 61 -35.09 -0.78 11.51
C PRO A 61 -36.15 -1.35 12.45
N SER A 62 -36.58 -2.59 12.22
CA SER A 62 -37.38 -3.37 13.17
C SER A 62 -36.45 -4.02 14.19
N THR A 63 -36.41 -3.42 15.37
CA THR A 63 -35.78 -3.97 16.57
C THR A 63 -36.52 -5.23 17.00
N THR A 64 -35.84 -6.38 17.00
CA THR A 64 -36.35 -7.59 17.63
C THR A 64 -35.36 -8.05 18.69
N THR A 65 -35.68 -7.72 19.93
CA THR A 65 -35.03 -8.22 21.15
C THR A 65 -35.54 -9.62 21.45
N PRO A 66 -34.67 -10.64 21.61
CA PRO A 66 -35.01 -11.82 22.39
C PRO A 66 -34.49 -11.64 23.81
N ALA A 67 -35.36 -12.06 24.73
CA ALA A 67 -35.22 -11.98 26.16
C ALA A 67 -34.23 -13.03 26.73
N GLU A 68 -33.84 -12.72 27.96
CA GLU A 68 -33.10 -13.48 28.96
C GLU A 68 -33.40 -14.99 28.98
N GLU A 69 -32.38 -15.79 29.28
CA GLU A 69 -32.54 -16.87 30.26
C GLU A 69 -31.30 -16.97 31.17
N SER A 70 -31.63 -17.13 32.45
CA SER A 70 -30.77 -17.24 33.63
C SER A 70 -30.56 -18.72 33.97
N SER A 71 -29.69 -18.99 34.95
CA SER A 71 -29.31 -20.29 35.56
C SER A 71 -28.05 -20.90 34.95
N SER A 72 -27.08 -21.43 35.70
CA SER A 72 -27.15 -22.03 37.04
C SER A 72 -25.76 -22.13 37.66
N GLU A 73 -25.74 -22.03 38.99
CA GLU A 73 -24.64 -22.39 39.88
C GLU A 73 -24.18 -23.84 39.66
N GLY A 74 -22.87 -24.06 39.81
CA GLY A 74 -22.25 -25.39 39.74
C GLY A 74 -20.90 -25.38 40.44
N GLU A 75 -20.91 -25.49 41.76
CA GLU A 75 -19.76 -25.88 42.55
C GLU A 75 -19.29 -27.29 42.16
N SER A 76 -17.98 -27.51 42.00
CA SER A 76 -17.32 -28.72 42.52
C SER A 76 -15.80 -28.67 42.37
N SER A 77 -15.15 -28.83 43.51
CA SER A 77 -13.73 -29.06 43.70
C SER A 77 -13.26 -30.36 43.04
N SER A 78 -12.04 -30.37 42.51
CA SER A 78 -11.15 -31.53 42.65
C SER A 78 -9.71 -31.14 42.33
N SER A 79 -8.91 -31.09 43.39
CA SER A 79 -7.46 -31.07 43.41
C SER A 79 -6.86 -32.34 42.84
N THR A 80 -6.01 -32.21 41.82
CA THR A 80 -4.93 -33.17 41.54
C THR A 80 -3.63 -32.39 41.46
N ALA A 81 -2.92 -32.43 42.58
CA ALA A 81 -1.52 -32.09 42.67
C ALA A 81 -0.74 -33.24 42.04
N ASP A 82 0.06 -32.99 41.01
CA ASP A 82 1.12 -33.91 40.60
C ASP A 82 2.28 -33.13 39.94
N ASP A 83 3.43 -33.31 40.59
CA ASP A 83 4.82 -33.23 40.12
C ASP A 83 5.44 -31.91 39.65
N ASP A 84 5.84 -31.18 40.70
CA ASP A 84 6.93 -30.23 40.82
C ASP A 84 8.27 -30.82 40.30
N SER A 85 8.49 -30.73 38.99
CA SER A 85 9.82 -30.94 38.40
C SER A 85 10.60 -29.63 38.48
N SER A 86 11.15 -29.38 39.67
CA SER A 86 12.06 -28.28 40.03
C SER A 86 13.16 -28.06 38.98
N SER A 87 12.92 -27.11 38.08
CA SER A 87 13.96 -26.38 37.37
C SER A 87 14.26 -25.13 38.18
N SER A 88 15.42 -25.09 38.80
CA SER A 88 15.91 -23.99 39.66
C SER A 88 16.29 -22.73 38.86
N GLY A 89 15.43 -22.32 37.92
CA GLY A 89 15.42 -20.98 37.35
C GLY A 89 14.91 -19.99 38.39
N ALA A 90 15.56 -18.83 38.52
CA ALA A 90 15.14 -17.80 39.46
C ALA A 90 13.64 -17.49 39.27
N SER A 91 12.84 -17.60 40.33
CA SER A 91 11.44 -17.19 40.32
C SER A 91 11.37 -15.72 39.94
N CYS A 92 10.89 -15.42 38.74
CA CYS A 92 10.74 -14.06 38.29
C CYS A 92 9.40 -13.49 38.79
N ALA A 93 9.30 -12.17 38.85
CA ALA A 93 8.09 -11.53 39.39
C ALA A 93 6.92 -11.71 38.41
N VAL A 94 5.77 -12.13 38.92
CA VAL A 94 4.53 -12.25 38.14
C VAL A 94 4.27 -10.91 37.44
N GLY A 95 3.87 -10.96 36.17
CA GLY A 95 3.64 -9.77 35.35
C GLY A 95 4.88 -9.18 34.67
N THR A 96 6.09 -9.74 34.86
CA THR A 96 7.32 -9.20 34.22
C THR A 96 7.72 -9.98 32.96
N PRO A 97 8.58 -9.43 32.06
CA PRO A 97 8.89 -10.06 30.78
C PRO A 97 9.41 -11.51 30.95
N GLY A 98 8.79 -12.46 30.25
CA GLY A 98 9.10 -13.88 30.32
C GLY A 98 8.57 -14.60 31.57
N CYS A 99 7.65 -13.97 32.32
CA CYS A 99 7.09 -14.50 33.57
C CYS A 99 5.58 -14.75 33.47
N PRO A 100 5.02 -15.55 34.39
CA PRO A 100 3.58 -15.78 34.42
C PRO A 100 2.78 -14.49 34.52
N CYS A 101 1.64 -14.44 33.83
CA CYS A 101 0.72 -13.32 33.93
C CYS A 101 0.12 -13.20 35.34
N ASP A 102 -0.16 -11.96 35.77
CA ASP A 102 -0.91 -11.65 36.98
C ASP A 102 -2.40 -11.64 36.65
N VAL A 103 -3.07 -12.79 36.82
CA VAL A 103 -4.50 -12.95 36.57
C VAL A 103 -4.89 -12.52 35.14
N GLY A 104 -4.09 -12.94 34.16
CA GLY A 104 -4.28 -12.60 32.73
C GLY A 104 -3.80 -11.19 32.35
N SER A 105 -3.12 -10.48 33.24
CA SER A 105 -2.52 -9.17 32.96
C SER A 105 -1.01 -9.17 33.14
N CYS A 106 -0.33 -8.27 32.46
CA CYS A 106 1.11 -8.08 32.57
C CYS A 106 1.43 -6.65 32.97
N ALA A 107 2.61 -6.42 33.53
CA ALA A 107 3.05 -5.08 33.89
C ALA A 107 3.40 -4.28 32.64
N SER A 108 3.19 -2.95 32.70
CA SER A 108 3.56 -2.03 31.63
C SER A 108 2.84 -2.30 30.30
N ASP A 109 3.60 -2.31 29.22
CA ASP A 109 3.29 -2.53 27.80
C ASP A 109 3.48 -4.00 27.40
N LEU A 110 3.35 -4.92 28.34
CA LEU A 110 3.42 -6.35 28.07
C LEU A 110 2.01 -6.90 27.82
N VAL A 111 1.89 -7.86 26.92
CA VAL A 111 0.65 -8.62 26.69
C VAL A 111 0.80 -10.02 27.27
N CYS A 112 -0.28 -10.54 27.83
CA CYS A 112 -0.34 -11.90 28.33
C CYS A 112 -0.65 -12.85 27.17
N VAL A 113 0.35 -13.59 26.70
CA VAL A 113 0.24 -14.59 25.64
C VAL A 113 0.60 -15.95 26.23
N ASP A 114 -0.30 -16.92 26.14
CA ASP A 114 -0.11 -18.28 26.70
C ASP A 114 0.37 -18.31 28.17
N ASP A 115 -0.28 -17.52 29.03
CA ASP A 115 0.07 -17.32 30.45
C ASP A 115 1.47 -16.73 30.71
N VAL A 116 2.16 -16.21 29.69
CA VAL A 116 3.47 -15.55 29.80
C VAL A 116 3.35 -14.09 29.38
N CYS A 117 4.01 -13.21 30.14
CA CYS A 117 4.11 -11.80 29.80
C CYS A 117 5.19 -11.58 28.76
N GLU A 118 4.77 -11.22 27.55
CA GLU A 118 5.65 -10.92 26.43
C GLU A 118 5.58 -9.43 26.12
N ALA A 119 6.62 -8.90 25.46
CA ALA A 119 6.59 -7.52 24.99
C ALA A 119 5.38 -7.37 24.06
N SER A 120 4.55 -6.34 24.27
CA SER A 120 3.66 -5.92 23.21
C SER A 120 4.54 -5.48 22.07
N GLU A 121 4.53 -6.24 20.99
CA GLU A 121 5.14 -5.80 19.74
C GLU A 121 4.23 -4.72 19.15
N ILE A 122 4.26 -3.54 19.78
CA ILE A 122 3.77 -2.33 19.14
C ILE A 122 4.90 -1.94 18.19
N CYS A 123 4.68 -2.20 16.91
CA CYS A 123 5.61 -1.81 15.87
C CYS A 123 5.70 -0.28 15.84
N ALA A 124 6.77 0.25 15.26
CA ALA A 124 6.83 1.69 15.07
C ALA A 124 5.80 2.08 14.01
N VAL A 125 4.75 2.79 14.42
CA VAL A 125 3.83 3.47 13.49
C VAL A 125 4.66 4.40 12.62
N ASP A 126 4.54 4.25 11.30
CA ASP A 126 5.34 5.03 10.38
C ASP A 126 4.78 6.44 10.15
N GLY A 127 5.39 7.18 9.22
CA GLY A 127 5.04 8.58 8.95
C GLY A 127 3.82 8.78 8.06
N TYR A 128 3.22 7.71 7.55
CA TYR A 128 2.14 7.74 6.55
C TYR A 128 0.75 7.52 7.17
N GLU A 129 0.70 7.14 8.43
CA GLU A 129 -0.53 6.82 9.15
C GLU A 129 -1.35 8.08 9.55
N PRO A 130 -2.70 8.03 9.51
CA PRO A 130 -3.53 6.86 9.19
C PRO A 130 -3.65 6.63 7.67
N ASN A 131 -3.48 5.39 7.21
CA ASN A 131 -3.69 4.98 5.83
C ASN A 131 -4.31 3.57 5.65
N ASP A 132 -4.94 3.05 6.70
CA ASP A 132 -5.69 1.77 6.78
C ASP A 132 -6.82 1.56 5.75
N SER A 133 -7.12 2.55 4.90
CA SER A 133 -8.22 2.49 3.97
C SER A 133 -7.99 3.29 2.70
N GLU A 134 -8.63 2.88 1.59
CA GLU A 134 -8.55 3.60 0.31
C GLU A 134 -8.99 5.07 0.42
N ALA A 135 -9.91 5.38 1.35
CA ALA A 135 -10.38 6.75 1.59
C ALA A 135 -9.36 7.61 2.37
N GLU A 136 -8.43 6.97 3.08
CA GLU A 136 -7.37 7.57 3.88
C GLU A 136 -5.99 7.41 3.22
N ALA A 137 -5.97 6.95 1.96
CA ALA A 137 -4.74 6.72 1.21
C ALA A 137 -3.80 7.95 1.26
N TYR A 138 -2.54 7.71 1.63
CA TYR A 138 -1.56 8.77 1.72
C TYR A 138 -1.16 9.26 0.31
N ASP A 139 -1.24 10.57 0.09
CA ASP A 139 -0.92 11.20 -1.19
C ASP A 139 0.59 11.40 -1.36
N LEU A 140 1.17 10.69 -2.34
CA LEU A 140 2.58 10.75 -2.71
C LEU A 140 2.88 11.85 -3.75
N GLY A 141 1.86 12.55 -4.24
CA GLY A 141 1.98 13.65 -5.17
C GLY A 141 1.84 13.24 -6.64
N ILE A 142 2.69 13.81 -7.50
CA ILE A 142 2.60 13.69 -8.95
C ILE A 142 3.89 13.08 -9.50
N LEU A 143 3.77 12.16 -10.46
CA LEU A 143 4.88 11.57 -11.21
C LEU A 143 4.60 11.61 -12.71
N GLY A 144 5.58 12.06 -13.49
CA GLY A 144 5.56 11.98 -14.94
C GLY A 144 6.24 10.72 -15.48
N ASP A 145 5.89 10.34 -16.70
CA ASP A 145 6.42 9.23 -17.52
C ASP A 145 7.96 9.19 -17.73
N GLY A 146 8.67 10.24 -17.31
CA GLY A 146 10.12 10.38 -17.41
C GLY A 146 10.82 10.66 -16.09
N ASP A 147 10.10 10.64 -14.97
CA ASP A 147 10.68 10.82 -13.65
C ASP A 147 11.40 9.55 -13.18
N ASP A 148 12.44 9.73 -12.37
CA ASP A 148 13.12 8.60 -11.73
C ASP A 148 12.17 7.94 -10.70
N ALA A 149 12.25 6.61 -10.59
CA ALA A 149 11.50 5.87 -9.57
C ALA A 149 11.75 6.42 -8.16
N LEU A 150 10.67 6.60 -7.42
CA LEU A 150 10.69 7.00 -6.01
C LEU A 150 10.54 5.77 -5.12
N SER A 151 10.90 5.90 -3.84
CA SER A 151 10.74 4.83 -2.87
C SER A 151 10.11 5.33 -1.57
N ILE A 152 9.23 4.51 -1.03
CA ILE A 152 8.65 4.64 0.31
C ILE A 152 8.97 3.39 1.12
N VAL A 153 9.01 3.54 2.44
CA VAL A 153 9.27 2.47 3.40
C VAL A 153 8.35 2.66 4.59
N GLY A 154 7.83 1.57 5.14
CA GLY A 154 6.89 1.62 6.24
C GLY A 154 6.79 0.28 6.96
N THR A 155 5.80 0.16 7.83
CA THR A 155 5.59 -1.04 8.65
C THR A 155 4.10 -1.33 8.75
N LEU A 156 3.69 -2.55 8.39
CA LEU A 156 2.36 -3.03 8.76
C LEU A 156 2.35 -3.36 10.25
N ASP A 157 1.68 -2.52 11.05
CA ASP A 157 1.78 -2.49 12.51
C ASP A 157 0.87 -3.52 13.20
N HIS A 158 -0.08 -4.09 12.48
CA HIS A 158 -0.92 -5.20 12.94
C HIS A 158 -1.34 -6.17 11.83
N ALA A 159 -1.91 -7.32 12.21
CA ALA A 159 -2.21 -8.41 11.27
C ALA A 159 -3.26 -8.05 10.19
N ASP A 160 -4.19 -7.15 10.52
CA ASP A 160 -5.24 -6.69 9.60
C ASP A 160 -4.93 -5.31 8.98
N ASP A 161 -3.67 -4.87 9.05
CA ASP A 161 -3.24 -3.56 8.56
C ASP A 161 -3.25 -3.54 7.02
N GLU A 162 -3.75 -2.45 6.45
CA GLU A 162 -3.73 -2.16 5.02
C GLU A 162 -3.12 -0.77 4.77
N ASP A 163 -1.88 -0.72 4.30
CA ASP A 163 -1.27 0.56 3.92
C ASP A 163 -1.76 1.00 2.52
N TRP A 164 -2.53 2.08 2.45
CA TRP A 164 -2.96 2.69 1.19
C TRP A 164 -2.17 3.95 0.81
N PHE A 165 -1.79 4.03 -0.46
CA PHE A 165 -1.14 5.21 -1.05
C PHE A 165 -1.80 5.60 -2.37
N THR A 166 -1.66 6.87 -2.73
CA THR A 166 -2.14 7.37 -4.01
C THR A 166 -1.17 8.37 -4.64
N TYR A 167 -1.13 8.42 -5.97
CA TYR A 167 -0.40 9.45 -6.72
C TYR A 167 -1.02 9.69 -8.09
N ALA A 168 -0.88 10.90 -8.61
CA ALA A 168 -1.28 11.23 -9.97
C ALA A 168 -0.13 10.95 -10.93
N GLY A 169 -0.39 10.10 -11.92
CA GLY A 169 0.49 9.87 -13.05
C GLY A 169 0.14 10.78 -14.21
N GLU A 170 1.12 11.53 -14.71
CA GLU A 170 0.95 12.44 -15.86
C GLU A 170 1.71 11.93 -17.09
N ASP A 171 0.97 11.74 -18.19
CA ASP A 171 1.53 11.37 -19.49
C ASP A 171 2.00 12.64 -20.23
N ASN A 172 3.32 12.82 -20.34
CA ASN A 172 3.89 13.95 -21.06
C ASN A 172 4.03 13.65 -22.56
N LEU A 173 2.93 13.90 -23.28
CA LEU A 173 2.87 13.81 -24.74
C LEU A 173 4.12 14.39 -25.43
N GLY A 174 4.94 13.51 -26.03
CA GLY A 174 6.04 13.90 -26.92
C GLY A 174 7.44 13.43 -26.52
N ILE A 175 7.60 12.70 -25.40
CA ILE A 175 8.90 12.16 -24.97
C ILE A 175 8.98 10.64 -25.18
N GLY A 176 9.32 10.19 -26.39
CA GLY A 176 9.84 8.82 -26.62
C GLY A 176 8.85 7.66 -26.36
N PRO A 177 9.23 6.39 -26.56
CA PRO A 177 8.26 5.32 -26.79
C PRO A 177 7.71 4.74 -25.49
N GLY A 178 6.42 5.00 -25.25
CA GLY A 178 5.53 4.18 -24.44
C GLY A 178 5.66 4.47 -22.96
N VAL A 179 4.68 5.19 -22.43
CA VAL A 179 4.22 5.03 -21.05
C VAL A 179 4.33 3.56 -20.68
N ALA A 180 5.28 3.24 -19.81
CA ALA A 180 5.39 1.95 -19.18
C ALA A 180 5.22 2.19 -17.68
N PRO A 181 4.01 2.45 -17.20
CA PRO A 181 3.69 2.62 -15.77
C PRO A 181 3.87 1.33 -14.95
N GLY A 182 4.52 0.32 -15.52
CA GLY A 182 5.29 -0.63 -14.76
C GLY A 182 6.76 -0.20 -14.83
N ARG A 183 7.42 -0.01 -13.69
CA ARG A 183 8.03 -1.18 -13.06
C ARG A 183 8.23 -1.08 -11.54
N GLU A 184 7.94 -2.25 -10.99
CA GLU A 184 8.64 -2.93 -9.91
C GLU A 184 8.50 -2.34 -8.51
N LEU A 185 7.35 -2.66 -7.92
CA LEU A 185 7.19 -2.59 -6.48
C LEU A 185 7.65 -3.91 -5.85
N GLY A 186 8.73 -3.87 -5.08
CA GLY A 186 9.28 -5.05 -4.41
C GLY A 186 8.92 -5.09 -2.94
N ALA A 187 7.78 -5.67 -2.58
CA ALA A 187 7.47 -5.92 -1.17
C ALA A 187 8.39 -7.03 -0.63
N ASN A 188 9.07 -6.76 0.49
CA ASN A 188 9.75 -7.80 1.26
C ASN A 188 8.78 -8.33 2.32
N GLY A 189 8.92 -9.58 2.74
CA GLY A 189 8.20 -10.09 3.91
C GLY A 189 6.88 -10.83 3.66
N GLY A 190 6.57 -11.24 2.42
CA GLY A 190 5.38 -12.06 2.14
C GLY A 190 4.07 -11.28 2.08
N LEU A 191 4.15 -9.96 1.87
CA LEU A 191 3.00 -9.09 1.68
C LEU A 191 2.42 -9.24 0.28
N ARG A 192 1.14 -8.94 0.15
CA ARG A 192 0.49 -8.75 -1.15
C ARG A 192 0.48 -7.28 -1.50
N LEU A 193 0.98 -6.98 -2.69
CA LEU A 193 0.82 -5.69 -3.32
C LEU A 193 -0.43 -5.71 -4.18
N CYS A 194 -1.23 -4.63 -4.14
CA CYS A 194 -2.20 -4.30 -5.18
C CYS A 194 -1.92 -2.92 -5.79
N LYS A 195 -2.07 -2.80 -7.11
CA LYS A 195 -2.01 -1.53 -7.86
C LYS A 195 -3.33 -1.35 -8.61
N PHE A 196 -4.04 -0.26 -8.35
CA PHE A 196 -5.29 0.12 -9.00
C PHE A 196 -5.14 1.44 -9.75
N LEU A 197 -5.97 1.61 -10.77
CA LEU A 197 -5.93 2.79 -11.64
C LEU A 197 -7.31 3.42 -11.76
N GLU A 198 -7.34 4.73 -11.93
CA GLU A 198 -8.48 5.49 -12.43
C GLU A 198 -7.99 6.52 -13.44
N CYS A 199 -8.47 6.40 -14.68
CA CYS A 199 -8.29 7.41 -15.70
C CYS A 199 -9.07 8.69 -15.35
N PRO A 200 -8.64 9.87 -15.81
CA PRO A 200 -9.34 11.14 -15.64
C PRO A 200 -10.79 11.13 -16.16
N SER A 201 -11.09 10.24 -17.11
CA SER A 201 -12.44 10.04 -17.65
C SER A 201 -13.32 9.14 -16.77
N GLY A 202 -12.83 8.64 -15.64
CA GLY A 202 -13.55 7.80 -14.68
C GLY A 202 -13.18 6.32 -14.72
N ILE A 203 -13.60 5.59 -13.68
CA ILE A 203 -13.39 4.15 -13.49
C ILE A 203 -13.90 3.34 -14.69
N GLU A 204 -15.05 3.69 -15.25
CA GLU A 204 -15.67 2.98 -16.38
C GLU A 204 -14.86 3.08 -17.68
N ASN A 205 -13.95 4.05 -17.75
CA ASN A 205 -13.04 4.27 -18.89
C ASN A 205 -11.61 3.80 -18.58
N THR A 206 -11.43 3.04 -17.49
CA THR A 206 -10.14 2.51 -17.08
C THR A 206 -10.09 1.01 -17.40
N GLU A 207 -9.25 0.64 -18.37
CA GLU A 207 -9.04 -0.76 -18.72
C GLU A 207 -7.67 -1.23 -18.24
N VAL A 208 -7.66 -2.34 -17.50
CA VAL A 208 -6.45 -2.92 -16.91
C VAL A 208 -6.25 -4.36 -17.40
N THR A 209 -5.04 -4.66 -17.87
CA THR A 209 -4.58 -6.03 -18.11
C THR A 209 -3.46 -6.38 -17.14
N CYS A 210 -3.65 -7.46 -16.38
CA CYS A 210 -2.65 -7.91 -15.43
C CYS A 210 -1.53 -8.73 -16.08
N PRO A 211 -0.26 -8.47 -15.75
CA PRO A 211 0.86 -9.29 -16.23
C PRO A 211 0.77 -10.72 -15.69
N ALA A 212 1.56 -11.62 -16.28
CA ALA A 212 1.68 -12.98 -15.77
C ALA A 212 2.24 -12.96 -14.33
N GLY A 213 1.58 -13.68 -13.41
CA GLY A 213 1.98 -13.73 -12.00
C GLY A 213 1.27 -12.71 -11.09
N SER A 214 0.33 -11.93 -11.64
CA SER A 214 -0.64 -11.17 -10.86
C SER A 214 -2.07 -11.54 -11.24
N ASP A 215 -2.98 -11.28 -10.31
CA ASP A 215 -4.41 -11.53 -10.47
C ASP A 215 -5.17 -10.21 -10.64
N LEU A 216 -6.20 -10.23 -11.48
CA LEU A 216 -7.14 -9.11 -11.59
C LEU A 216 -7.83 -8.87 -10.25
N ALA A 217 -7.87 -7.60 -9.85
CA ALA A 217 -8.45 -7.16 -8.60
C ALA A 217 -9.30 -5.90 -8.79
N GLN A 218 -10.11 -5.61 -7.77
CA GLN A 218 -10.93 -4.41 -7.72
C GLN A 218 -10.83 -3.79 -6.32
N SER A 219 -10.62 -2.48 -6.24
CA SER A 219 -10.55 -1.75 -4.97
C SER A 219 -11.93 -1.63 -4.31
N SER A 220 -11.97 -1.11 -3.07
CA SER A 220 -13.22 -0.88 -2.34
C SER A 220 -14.10 0.18 -3.01
N ALA A 221 -13.50 1.17 -3.66
CA ALA A 221 -14.17 2.18 -4.48
C ALA A 221 -14.50 1.68 -5.90
N GLY A 222 -14.15 0.42 -6.23
CA GLY A 222 -14.49 -0.20 -7.50
C GLY A 222 -13.45 -0.05 -8.60
N ARG A 223 -12.23 0.42 -8.29
CA ARG A 223 -11.16 0.66 -9.28
C ARG A 223 -10.57 -0.64 -9.80
N PRO A 224 -10.41 -0.82 -11.11
CA PRO A 224 -9.73 -1.99 -11.65
C PRO A 224 -8.23 -1.94 -11.33
N GLY A 225 -7.63 -3.10 -11.11
CA GLY A 225 -6.22 -3.21 -10.79
C GLY A 225 -5.71 -4.64 -10.83
N CYS A 226 -4.48 -4.81 -10.33
CA CYS A 226 -3.82 -6.10 -10.22
C CYS A 226 -3.26 -6.28 -8.81
N CYS A 227 -3.27 -7.50 -8.30
CA CYS A 227 -2.58 -7.87 -7.06
C CYS A 227 -1.56 -8.99 -7.29
N SER A 228 -0.46 -8.99 -6.54
CA SER A 228 0.58 -10.01 -6.57
C SER A 228 1.34 -10.04 -5.25
N ASP A 229 1.84 -11.21 -4.87
CA ASP A 229 2.78 -11.37 -3.74
C ASP A 229 4.24 -11.04 -4.16
N ALA A 230 4.40 -10.55 -5.39
CA ALA A 230 5.65 -10.13 -5.99
C ALA A 230 5.48 -8.76 -6.66
N SER A 231 6.40 -8.39 -7.54
CA SER A 231 6.32 -7.12 -8.26
C SER A 231 5.26 -7.12 -9.35
N ILE A 232 4.56 -5.99 -9.45
CA ILE A 232 3.56 -5.74 -10.50
C ILE A 232 4.14 -4.71 -11.47
N ALA A 233 4.15 -5.06 -12.76
CA ALA A 233 4.38 -4.12 -13.85
C ALA A 233 3.12 -4.08 -14.72
N MET A 234 2.53 -2.90 -14.90
CA MET A 234 1.31 -2.71 -15.70
C MET A 234 1.64 -1.92 -16.96
N PRO A 235 2.31 -2.54 -17.97
CA PRO A 235 2.70 -1.84 -19.18
C PRO A 235 1.53 -1.51 -20.12
N ASP A 236 0.38 -2.18 -19.93
CA ASP A 236 -0.74 -2.17 -20.86
C ASP A 236 -2.04 -1.76 -20.15
N PHE A 237 -2.04 -0.61 -19.46
CA PHE A 237 -3.31 0.04 -19.11
C PHE A 237 -3.69 1.05 -20.19
N ASN A 238 -4.98 1.30 -20.35
CA ASN A 238 -5.48 2.23 -21.35
C ASN A 238 -6.60 3.07 -20.76
N CYS A 239 -6.47 4.38 -20.92
CA CYS A 239 -7.57 5.31 -20.68
C CYS A 239 -8.41 5.42 -21.94
N SER A 240 -9.52 4.67 -21.98
CA SER A 240 -10.36 4.54 -23.17
C SER A 240 -10.91 5.91 -23.59
N GLY A 241 -10.26 6.54 -24.57
CA GLY A 241 -10.64 7.87 -25.04
C GLY A 241 -9.50 8.75 -25.57
N GLY A 242 -8.23 8.38 -25.38
CA GLY A 242 -7.11 9.26 -25.74
C GLY A 242 -5.80 8.59 -26.12
N VAL A 243 -4.81 9.45 -26.39
CA VAL A 243 -3.38 9.13 -26.38
C VAL A 243 -2.74 9.56 -25.05
N ASP A 244 -3.57 10.01 -24.12
CA ASP A 244 -3.21 10.49 -22.80
C ASP A 244 -3.56 9.37 -21.83
N ASP A 245 -2.53 8.70 -21.33
CA ASP A 245 -2.67 7.62 -20.39
C ASP A 245 -2.58 8.11 -18.94
N SER A 246 -2.62 9.44 -18.67
CA SER A 246 -2.68 10.01 -17.31
C SER A 246 -3.68 9.25 -16.45
N ALA A 247 -3.32 8.95 -15.20
CA ALA A 247 -4.20 8.19 -14.30
C ALA A 247 -3.90 8.50 -12.83
N GLN A 248 -4.94 8.48 -12.00
CA GLN A 248 -4.76 8.34 -10.56
C GLN A 248 -4.40 6.90 -10.25
N VAL A 249 -3.27 6.69 -9.60
CA VAL A 249 -2.79 5.38 -9.18
C VAL A 249 -3.05 5.21 -7.69
N TYR A 250 -3.47 4.01 -7.31
CA TYR A 250 -3.60 3.59 -5.92
C TYR A 250 -2.74 2.36 -5.67
N ILE A 251 -1.99 2.38 -4.58
CA ILE A 251 -1.19 1.26 -4.09
C ILE A 251 -1.81 0.80 -2.78
N ARG A 252 -1.96 -0.51 -2.60
CA ARG A 252 -2.27 -1.13 -1.31
C ARG A 252 -1.23 -2.19 -0.99
N LEU A 253 -0.73 -2.20 0.23
CA LEU A 253 0.00 -3.32 0.82
C LEU A 253 -0.89 -3.99 1.86
N ASP A 254 -1.05 -5.30 1.79
CA ASP A 254 -1.87 -6.03 2.76
C ASP A 254 -1.38 -7.49 2.92
N ASN A 255 -2.16 -8.26 3.68
CA ASN A 255 -2.00 -9.71 3.85
C ASN A 255 -0.62 -10.08 4.44
N ALA A 256 -0.20 -9.36 5.48
CA ALA A 256 0.99 -9.71 6.22
C ALA A 256 0.82 -11.05 6.93
N GLU A 257 1.80 -11.95 6.80
CA GLU A 257 1.80 -13.22 7.55
C GLU A 257 2.09 -13.02 9.05
N ALA A 258 2.52 -11.82 9.44
CA ALA A 258 2.87 -11.43 10.80
C ALA A 258 2.54 -9.95 11.04
N GLN A 259 2.49 -9.54 12.30
CA GLN A 259 2.56 -8.13 12.70
C GLN A 259 3.99 -7.59 12.54
N CYS A 260 4.16 -6.27 12.49
CA CYS A 260 5.46 -5.61 12.38
C CYS A 260 6.24 -5.98 11.13
N VAL A 261 5.57 -6.05 9.98
CA VAL A 261 6.25 -6.37 8.72
C VAL A 261 6.73 -5.08 8.07
N ASP A 262 8.03 -4.85 8.18
CA ASP A 262 8.72 -3.79 7.45
C ASP A 262 8.60 -4.02 5.94
N TRP A 263 8.27 -2.97 5.20
CA TRP A 263 8.19 -3.01 3.74
C TRP A 263 8.93 -1.86 3.08
N SER A 264 9.25 -2.06 1.80
CA SER A 264 9.77 -1.03 0.93
C SER A 264 9.11 -1.16 -0.42
N VAL A 265 8.73 -0.03 -0.99
CA VAL A 265 8.02 0.05 -2.27
C VAL A 265 8.75 1.05 -3.14
N SER A 266 9.16 0.59 -4.32
CA SER A 266 9.60 1.47 -5.41
C SER A 266 8.41 1.67 -6.34
N TYR A 267 8.18 2.92 -6.76
CA TYR A 267 7.07 3.27 -7.64
C TYR A 267 7.51 4.33 -8.66
N GLU A 268 6.89 4.23 -9.83
CA GLU A 268 7.10 5.13 -10.98
C GLU A 268 5.80 5.20 -11.79
N TYR A 269 5.80 6.07 -12.79
CA TYR A 269 4.69 6.25 -13.72
C TYR A 269 5.19 6.20 -15.16
#